data_AF-A0A2N0VJ06-F1
#
_entry.id   AF-A0A2N0VJ06-F1
#
_cell.length_a   1.000
_cell.length_b   1.000
_cell.length_c   1.000
_cell.angle_alpha   90.00
_cell.angle_beta   90.00
_cell.angle_gamma   90.00
#
_symmetry.space_group_name_H-M   'P 1'
#
loop_
_entity.id
_entity.type
_entity.pdbx_description
1 polymer ?
#
loop_
_entity_poly.entity_id
_entity_poly.type
_entity_poly.pdbx_seq_one_letter_code
_entity_poly.pdbx_strand_id
1 'polypeptide(L)'
;MVKKHSILYLLLFIAAGCDVFNFDEEAPIYPTQLDKLEMDELVSLNEKFQSANDNMCSTLNEYGLTGYSTVLFEGESGPCSNREPVRIELTEPDTLLLHAAESVVKNSEYTGVSDTEDLSLLEMEPLRGCITCEGPDTDSRILEWKFIFQEQEINGLKVYDSTITVIVDAKGVNRIWGNWYSELYLPARANVLPDEIVENLDGQTIEWDEDGEEYRHTIEADRLLLPDQKTVIAFENEDLDKLELRAGWKFEIEDQNVPFGGWTVIADMVDGRILKVDKMIRSNDFGSTDGGG
;
A
#
# COMPACT_ATOMS: atom_id res chain seq x y z
N MET A 1 24.61 -29.16 82.44
CA MET A 1 25.84 -28.81 81.68
C MET A 1 25.59 -29.27 80.24
N VAL A 2 25.14 -28.41 79.32
CA VAL A 2 25.79 -27.28 78.63
C VAL A 2 26.81 -27.73 77.57
N LYS A 3 26.36 -27.65 76.30
CA LYS A 3 27.04 -27.23 75.05
C LYS A 3 28.16 -28.15 74.51
N LYS A 4 28.38 -28.35 73.21
CA LYS A 4 28.40 -27.43 72.04
C LYS A 4 28.60 -28.29 70.77
N HIS A 5 27.81 -28.11 69.72
CA HIS A 5 28.19 -27.54 68.39
C HIS A 5 28.74 -28.49 67.32
N SER A 6 28.52 -28.06 66.07
CA SER A 6 29.12 -28.50 64.79
C SER A 6 28.36 -29.65 64.11
N ILE A 7 27.85 -29.60 62.87
CA ILE A 7 28.10 -28.79 61.65
C ILE A 7 26.83 -28.87 60.78
N LEU A 8 26.12 -27.76 60.55
CA LEU A 8 25.91 -27.07 59.27
C LEU A 8 26.25 -27.84 57.97
N TYR A 9 25.25 -28.38 57.27
CA TYR A 9 25.23 -28.57 55.81
C TYR A 9 23.78 -28.26 55.37
N LEU A 10 23.47 -27.01 55.03
CA LEU A 10 23.55 -26.47 53.67
C LEU A 10 22.89 -27.38 52.64
N LEU A 11 21.59 -27.18 52.42
CA LEU A 11 20.90 -27.49 51.18
C LEU A 11 19.88 -26.38 50.94
N LEU A 12 20.43 -25.24 50.53
CA LEU A 12 19.73 -24.09 50.01
C LEU A 12 19.48 -24.37 48.52
N PHE A 13 18.43 -25.12 48.19
CA PHE A 13 17.89 -25.17 46.83
C PHE A 13 16.89 -24.01 46.67
N ILE A 14 17.44 -22.80 46.55
CA ILE A 14 16.71 -21.63 46.05
C ILE A 14 17.61 -20.99 44.99
N ALA A 15 17.00 -20.67 43.85
CA ALA A 15 17.56 -19.97 42.69
C ALA A 15 18.23 -20.84 41.61
N ALA A 16 17.39 -21.49 40.78
CA ALA A 16 17.64 -21.61 39.34
C ALA A 16 16.27 -21.78 38.65
N GLY A 17 15.65 -20.64 38.35
CA GLY A 17 14.33 -20.59 37.73
C GLY A 17 13.77 -19.18 37.63
N CYS A 18 14.64 -18.17 37.57
CA CYS A 18 14.31 -17.00 36.77
C CYS A 18 15.00 -17.26 35.44
N ASP A 19 14.28 -17.85 34.48
CA ASP A 19 14.51 -17.45 33.09
C ASP A 19 14.14 -15.98 33.06
N VAL A 20 15.17 -15.17 33.28
CA VAL A 20 15.16 -13.75 32.97
C VAL A 20 14.73 -13.71 31.51
N PHE A 21 13.59 -13.07 31.24
CA PHE A 21 13.23 -12.65 29.91
C PHE A 21 14.46 -11.90 29.36
N ASN A 22 15.25 -12.58 28.53
CA ASN A 22 16.15 -11.91 27.62
C ASN A 22 15.22 -11.16 26.67
N PHE A 23 14.89 -9.93 27.03
CA PHE A 23 14.49 -8.95 26.06
C PHE A 23 15.71 -8.79 25.17
N ASP A 24 15.64 -9.43 24.02
CA ASP A 24 16.56 -9.19 22.94
C ASP A 24 16.38 -7.71 22.58
N GLU A 25 17.29 -6.84 23.05
CA GLU A 25 17.23 -5.39 22.79
C GLU A 25 17.35 -5.08 21.29
N GLU A 26 17.75 -6.07 20.47
CA GLU A 26 17.80 -6.01 19.01
C GLU A 26 16.57 -6.62 18.33
N ALA A 27 15.59 -7.13 19.08
CA ALA A 27 14.35 -7.63 18.47
C ALA A 27 13.61 -6.47 17.80
N PRO A 28 13.34 -6.57 16.49
CA PRO A 28 12.64 -5.51 15.78
C PRO A 28 11.25 -5.30 16.38
N ILE A 29 10.93 -4.02 16.62
CA ILE A 29 9.73 -3.60 17.33
C ILE A 29 8.59 -3.42 16.31
N TYR A 30 7.46 -4.09 16.55
CA TYR A 30 6.22 -3.83 15.81
C TYR A 30 5.58 -2.50 16.25
N PRO A 31 5.02 -1.70 15.31
CA PRO A 31 5.03 -1.88 13.86
C PRO A 31 6.37 -1.45 13.22
N THR A 32 6.64 -1.89 11.98
CA THR A 32 7.68 -1.22 11.19
C THR A 32 7.28 0.23 10.98
N GLN A 33 8.21 1.16 11.19
CA GLN A 33 7.97 2.59 11.02
C GLN A 33 8.90 3.17 9.96
N LEU A 34 8.36 4.08 9.14
CA LEU A 34 9.12 4.94 8.25
C LEU A 34 8.94 6.38 8.73
N ASP A 35 10.06 7.06 8.91
CA ASP A 35 10.09 8.48 9.27
C ASP A 35 9.86 9.34 8.03
N LYS A 36 9.16 10.47 8.20
CA LYS A 36 9.09 11.49 7.16
C LYS A 36 10.47 12.08 6.92
N LEU A 37 10.76 12.38 5.66
CA LEU A 37 11.95 13.10 5.28
C LEU A 37 11.80 14.58 5.63
N GLU A 38 12.88 15.18 6.09
CA GLU A 38 12.95 16.63 6.24
C GLU A 38 12.81 17.31 4.88
N MET A 39 12.24 18.51 4.85
CA MET A 39 11.92 19.21 3.58
C MET A 39 13.12 19.34 2.64
N ASP A 40 14.28 19.74 3.17
CA ASP A 40 15.50 19.92 2.36
C ASP A 40 15.99 18.58 1.77
N GLU A 41 15.81 17.48 2.51
CA GLU A 41 16.14 16.14 2.04
C GLU A 41 15.17 15.69 0.96
N LEU A 42 13.87 15.88 1.18
CA LEU A 42 12.82 15.53 0.21
C LEU A 42 13.00 16.29 -1.12
N VAL A 43 13.29 17.59 -1.07
CA VAL A 43 13.56 18.40 -2.27
C VAL A 43 14.76 17.85 -3.03
N SER A 44 15.89 17.65 -2.34
CA SER A 44 17.13 17.11 -2.93
C SER A 44 16.91 15.72 -3.54
N LEU A 45 16.16 14.85 -2.86
CA LEU A 45 15.86 13.50 -3.32
C LEU A 45 14.95 13.52 -4.54
N ASN A 46 13.96 14.41 -4.57
CA ASN A 46 13.08 14.58 -5.73
C ASN A 46 13.85 15.13 -6.94
N GLU A 47 14.74 16.11 -6.76
CA GLU A 47 15.63 16.60 -7.83
C GLU A 47 16.52 15.49 -8.40
N LYS A 48 17.07 14.63 -7.54
CA LYS A 48 17.81 13.43 -7.95
C LYS A 48 16.93 12.48 -8.75
N PHE A 49 15.70 12.22 -8.28
CA PHE A 49 14.75 11.36 -8.97
C PHE A 49 14.35 11.91 -10.35
N GLN A 50 14.03 13.21 -10.46
CA GLN A 50 13.69 13.85 -11.72
C GLN A 50 14.88 13.87 -12.69
N SER A 51 16.09 14.16 -12.21
CA SER A 51 17.29 14.20 -13.08
C SER A 51 17.74 12.82 -13.55
N ALA A 52 17.41 11.75 -12.83
CA ALA A 52 17.67 10.37 -13.23
C ALA A 52 16.64 9.81 -14.24
N ASN A 53 15.49 10.47 -14.39
CA ASN A 53 14.37 10.02 -15.20
C ASN A 53 13.87 11.12 -16.13
N ASP A 54 14.31 11.08 -17.38
CA ASP A 54 13.85 11.99 -18.42
C ASP A 54 12.33 11.85 -18.61
N ASN A 55 11.61 12.98 -18.58
CA ASN A 55 10.16 13.05 -18.77
C ASN A 55 9.32 12.40 -17.64
N MET A 56 9.85 12.24 -16.44
CA MET A 56 9.06 11.80 -15.29
C MET A 56 8.11 12.90 -14.80
N CYS A 57 6.89 12.50 -14.45
CA CYS A 57 5.85 13.36 -13.88
C CYS A 57 5.48 12.98 -12.45
N SER A 58 5.84 11.78 -12.03
CA SER A 58 5.71 11.36 -10.64
C SER A 58 6.68 12.14 -9.77
N THR A 59 6.38 12.16 -8.48
CA THR A 59 7.21 12.79 -7.46
C THR A 59 7.53 11.74 -6.38
N LEU A 60 8.26 12.15 -5.35
CA LEU A 60 8.42 11.36 -4.14
C LEU A 60 7.53 11.92 -3.04
N ASN A 61 6.78 11.07 -2.35
CA ASN A 61 5.97 11.46 -1.19
C ASN A 61 6.87 11.81 0.01
N GLU A 62 6.27 12.15 1.15
CA GLU A 62 6.98 12.60 2.36
C GLU A 62 7.92 11.53 2.93
N TYR A 63 7.83 10.28 2.48
CA TYR A 63 8.67 9.15 2.89
C TYR A 63 9.72 8.77 1.83
N GLY A 64 9.84 9.55 0.75
CA GLY A 64 10.80 9.30 -0.33
C GLY A 64 10.38 8.22 -1.33
N LEU A 65 9.10 7.83 -1.35
CA LEU A 65 8.56 6.75 -2.18
C LEU A 65 7.79 7.31 -3.38
N THR A 66 7.72 6.56 -4.47
CA THR A 66 7.06 7.02 -5.72
C THR A 66 5.57 7.30 -5.53
N GLY A 67 5.15 8.55 -5.75
CA GLY A 67 3.77 9.00 -5.54
C GLY A 67 3.57 10.48 -5.85
N TYR A 68 2.42 11.04 -5.45
CA TYR A 68 2.23 12.49 -5.47
C TYR A 68 2.69 13.08 -4.13
N SER A 69 3.55 14.09 -4.19
CA SER A 69 4.00 14.84 -3.01
C SER A 69 3.00 15.93 -2.70
N THR A 70 2.23 15.76 -1.63
CA THR A 70 1.26 16.77 -1.21
C THR A 70 1.95 18.01 -0.61
N VAL A 71 3.13 17.79 -0.03
CA VAL A 71 3.93 18.83 0.62
C VAL A 71 4.73 19.68 -0.37
N LEU A 72 5.30 19.11 -1.43
CA LEU A 72 6.05 19.88 -2.43
C LEU A 72 5.16 20.69 -3.39
N PHE A 73 3.90 20.27 -3.56
CA PHE A 73 2.96 20.85 -4.52
C PHE A 73 1.61 21.17 -3.85
N GLU A 74 1.65 21.68 -2.62
CA GLU A 74 0.45 21.99 -1.84
C GLU A 74 -0.46 22.98 -2.60
N GLY A 75 -1.64 22.52 -3.00
CA GLY A 75 -2.60 23.32 -3.77
C GLY A 75 -2.16 23.65 -5.21
N GLU A 76 -1.05 23.09 -5.68
CA GLU A 76 -0.55 23.27 -7.04
C GLU A 76 -0.84 22.06 -7.92
N SER A 77 -0.87 22.31 -9.22
CA SER A 77 -0.99 21.25 -10.21
C SER A 77 0.38 20.61 -10.40
N GLY A 78 0.52 19.30 -10.13
CA GLY A 78 1.80 18.59 -10.19
C GLY A 78 2.55 18.68 -11.54
N PRO A 79 3.75 18.09 -11.65
CA PRO A 79 4.68 18.28 -12.78
C PRO A 79 4.08 18.00 -14.16
N CYS A 80 3.04 17.16 -14.22
CA CYS A 80 2.39 16.76 -15.45
C CYS A 80 1.32 17.72 -15.98
N SER A 81 0.90 18.72 -15.20
CA SER A 81 -0.27 19.54 -15.52
C SER A 81 -0.05 20.48 -16.71
N ASN A 82 1.20 20.83 -16.98
CA ASN A 82 1.59 21.69 -18.11
C ASN A 82 2.27 20.90 -19.24
N ARG A 83 2.27 19.57 -19.19
CA ARG A 83 2.93 18.73 -20.19
C ARG A 83 2.09 18.69 -21.47
N GLU A 84 2.71 19.01 -22.60
CA GLU A 84 2.09 18.76 -23.90
C GLU A 84 2.03 17.24 -24.18
N PRO A 85 0.85 16.67 -24.48
CA PRO A 85 0.73 15.25 -24.79
C PRO A 85 1.63 14.84 -25.97
N VAL A 86 2.29 13.69 -25.85
CA VAL A 86 3.10 13.15 -26.95
C VAL A 86 2.16 12.52 -27.98
N ARG A 87 1.96 13.22 -29.10
CA ARG A 87 1.00 12.83 -30.16
C ARG A 87 1.54 11.80 -31.14
N ILE A 88 1.98 10.66 -30.62
CA ILE A 88 2.48 9.52 -31.40
C ILE A 88 1.68 8.28 -31.01
N GLU A 89 1.09 7.60 -31.99
CA GLU A 89 0.34 6.35 -31.76
C GLU A 89 1.28 5.24 -31.27
N LEU A 90 0.86 4.54 -30.22
CA LEU A 90 1.53 3.37 -29.68
C LEU A 90 0.81 2.09 -30.09
N THR A 91 1.55 1.14 -30.66
CA THR A 91 0.98 -0.10 -31.22
C THR A 91 1.56 -1.39 -30.63
N GLU A 92 2.59 -1.30 -29.78
CA GLU A 92 3.32 -2.45 -29.24
C GLU A 92 3.25 -2.50 -27.69
N PRO A 93 2.09 -2.84 -27.09
CA PRO A 93 1.92 -2.84 -25.64
C PRO A 93 2.85 -3.81 -24.91
N ASP A 94 3.18 -4.97 -25.48
CA ASP A 94 4.04 -5.97 -24.84
C ASP A 94 5.48 -5.46 -24.65
N THR A 95 6.02 -4.75 -25.64
CA THR A 95 7.33 -4.08 -25.55
C THR A 95 7.30 -2.99 -24.48
N LEU A 96 6.20 -2.23 -24.41
CA LEU A 96 6.02 -1.16 -23.43
C LEU A 96 5.86 -1.69 -22.00
N LEU A 97 5.22 -2.85 -21.82
CA LEU A 97 5.10 -3.53 -20.53
C LEU A 97 6.48 -3.92 -19.97
N LEU A 98 7.36 -4.47 -20.82
CA LEU A 98 8.74 -4.77 -20.41
C LEU A 98 9.46 -3.52 -19.95
N HIS A 99 9.37 -2.42 -20.72
CA HIS A 99 9.96 -1.14 -20.33
C HIS A 99 9.35 -0.54 -19.06
N ALA A 100 8.06 -0.75 -18.82
CA ALA A 100 7.40 -0.34 -17.59
C ALA A 100 8.01 -1.07 -16.39
N ALA A 101 8.10 -2.40 -16.43
CA ALA A 101 8.69 -3.21 -15.37
C ALA A 101 10.17 -2.87 -15.12
N GLU A 102 10.97 -2.76 -16.18
CA GLU A 102 12.38 -2.33 -16.11
C GLU A 102 12.53 -0.96 -15.45
N SER A 103 11.62 -0.01 -15.74
CA SER A 103 11.66 1.34 -15.16
C SER A 103 11.32 1.35 -13.66
N VAL A 104 10.40 0.47 -13.22
CA VAL A 104 10.10 0.29 -11.79
C VAL A 104 11.34 -0.19 -11.05
N VAL A 105 12.03 -1.21 -11.57
CA VAL A 105 13.26 -1.75 -10.96
C VAL A 105 14.44 -0.79 -11.08
N LYS A 106 14.57 -0.05 -12.19
CA LYS A 106 15.58 1.04 -12.31
C LYS A 106 15.43 2.07 -11.19
N ASN A 107 14.21 2.27 -10.70
CA ASN A 107 13.86 3.17 -9.61
C ASN A 107 13.66 2.42 -8.28
N SER A 108 14.28 1.26 -8.08
CA SER A 108 14.13 0.41 -6.88
C SER A 108 14.35 1.16 -5.55
N GLU A 109 15.21 2.19 -5.54
CA GLU A 109 15.45 3.08 -4.38
C GLU A 109 14.15 3.76 -3.89
N TYR A 110 13.20 4.00 -4.80
CA TYR A 110 11.96 4.75 -4.56
C TYR A 110 10.70 3.89 -4.69
N THR A 111 10.74 2.85 -5.52
CA THR A 111 9.62 1.94 -5.75
C THR A 111 9.64 0.75 -4.80
N GLY A 112 10.78 0.44 -4.17
CA GLY A 112 10.95 -0.72 -3.31
C GLY A 112 11.01 -2.07 -4.04
N VAL A 113 10.99 -2.08 -5.38
CA VAL A 113 10.99 -3.31 -6.19
C VAL A 113 12.40 -3.61 -6.70
N SER A 114 12.96 -4.77 -6.35
CA SER A 114 14.32 -5.15 -6.76
C SER A 114 14.39 -6.04 -8.00
N ASP A 115 13.32 -6.76 -8.33
CA ASP A 115 13.28 -7.69 -9.46
C ASP A 115 11.99 -7.51 -10.28
N THR A 116 12.12 -7.61 -11.59
CA THR A 116 10.97 -7.57 -12.51
C THR A 116 10.14 -8.86 -12.43
N GLU A 117 10.75 -9.98 -12.00
CA GLU A 117 10.04 -11.25 -11.85
C GLU A 117 9.00 -11.20 -10.72
N ASP A 118 9.17 -10.30 -9.74
CA ASP A 118 8.19 -10.09 -8.68
C ASP A 118 6.95 -9.33 -9.19
N LEU A 119 7.09 -8.56 -10.28
CA LEU A 119 6.02 -7.74 -10.84
C LEU A 119 5.03 -8.57 -11.67
N SER A 120 3.89 -8.87 -11.08
CA SER A 120 2.75 -9.48 -11.79
C SER A 120 1.80 -8.41 -12.32
N LEU A 121 1.47 -8.45 -13.61
CA LEU A 121 0.50 -7.53 -14.20
C LEU A 121 -0.92 -7.81 -13.67
N LEU A 122 -1.56 -6.80 -13.10
CA LEU A 122 -2.97 -6.81 -12.69
C LEU A 122 -3.87 -6.34 -13.84
N GLU A 123 -3.53 -5.20 -14.44
CA GLU A 123 -4.36 -4.54 -15.45
C GLU A 123 -3.50 -3.80 -16.48
N MET A 124 -3.99 -3.74 -17.72
CA MET A 124 -3.40 -2.97 -18.80
C MET A 124 -4.50 -2.18 -19.53
N GLU A 125 -4.35 -0.85 -19.56
CA GLU A 125 -5.36 0.08 -20.07
C GLU A 125 -4.75 1.01 -21.14
N PRO A 126 -5.33 1.08 -22.36
CA PRO A 126 -4.90 2.04 -23.37
C PRO A 126 -5.47 3.42 -23.09
N LEU A 127 -4.61 4.43 -22.98
CA LEU A 127 -5.02 5.82 -22.84
C LEU A 127 -5.04 6.50 -24.20
N ARG A 128 -6.26 6.79 -24.66
CA ARG A 128 -6.49 7.42 -25.95
C ARG A 128 -6.36 8.92 -25.84
N GLY A 129 -5.61 9.49 -26.77
CA GLY A 129 -5.52 10.92 -26.97
C GLY A 129 -5.73 11.28 -28.42
N CYS A 130 -5.62 12.57 -28.70
CA CYS A 130 -5.85 13.10 -30.02
C CYS A 130 -4.51 13.39 -30.73
N ILE A 131 -4.34 12.89 -31.96
CA ILE A 131 -3.17 13.21 -32.81
C ILE A 131 -3.45 14.46 -33.63
N THR A 132 -4.58 14.47 -34.34
CA THR A 132 -5.07 15.61 -35.12
C THR A 132 -6.25 16.23 -34.40
N CYS A 133 -6.03 17.37 -33.74
CA CYS A 133 -7.02 17.96 -32.82
C CYS A 133 -7.71 19.21 -33.35
N GLU A 134 -7.33 19.64 -34.54
CA GLU A 134 -7.90 20.80 -35.21
C GLU A 134 -8.54 20.37 -36.53
N GLY A 135 -9.76 20.83 -36.78
CA GLY A 135 -10.51 20.52 -38.01
C GLY A 135 -11.65 19.51 -37.83
N PRO A 136 -12.35 19.16 -38.92
CA PRO A 136 -13.52 18.26 -38.87
C PRO A 136 -13.15 16.79 -38.66
N ASP A 137 -11.90 16.41 -38.89
CA ASP A 137 -11.41 15.04 -38.86
C ASP A 137 -10.50 14.83 -37.63
N THR A 138 -11.11 14.74 -36.45
CA THR A 138 -10.38 14.43 -35.21
C THR A 138 -9.97 12.96 -35.19
N ASP A 139 -8.66 12.70 -35.01
CA ASP A 139 -8.12 11.34 -34.95
C ASP A 139 -7.73 10.98 -33.52
N SER A 140 -8.46 10.02 -32.93
CA SER A 140 -8.22 9.51 -31.59
C SER A 140 -7.48 8.18 -31.62
N ARG A 141 -6.25 8.18 -31.10
CA ARG A 141 -5.33 7.04 -31.09
C ARG A 141 -4.83 6.77 -29.69
N ILE A 142 -4.24 5.59 -29.47
CA ILE A 142 -3.62 5.24 -28.20
C ILE A 142 -2.28 5.99 -28.14
N LEU A 143 -2.18 6.95 -27.21
CA LEU A 143 -0.97 7.76 -27.05
C LEU A 143 -0.13 7.32 -25.84
N GLU A 144 -0.79 6.71 -24.86
CA GLU A 144 -0.14 6.18 -23.67
C GLU A 144 -0.73 4.82 -23.31
N TRP A 145 0.05 4.02 -22.59
CA TRP A 145 -0.42 2.79 -21.97
C TRP A 145 -0.24 2.90 -20.46
N LYS A 146 -1.26 2.49 -19.72
CA LYS A 146 -1.24 2.38 -18.26
C LYS A 146 -1.16 0.90 -17.89
N PHE A 147 -0.14 0.55 -17.12
CA PHE A 147 0.08 -0.79 -16.58
C PHE A 147 -0.08 -0.71 -15.07
N ILE A 148 -0.88 -1.60 -14.49
CA ILE A 148 -1.05 -1.71 -13.04
C ILE A 148 -0.47 -3.06 -12.64
N PHE A 149 0.54 -3.05 -11.78
CA PHE A 149 1.11 -4.25 -11.18
C PHE A 149 0.37 -4.58 -9.88
N GLN A 150 0.29 -5.88 -9.57
CA GLN A 150 -0.36 -6.39 -8.38
C GLN A 150 0.25 -5.82 -7.10
N GLU A 151 -0.53 -5.88 -6.02
CA GLU A 151 -0.08 -5.57 -4.67
C GLU A 151 1.15 -6.40 -4.29
N GLN A 152 2.00 -5.81 -3.46
CA GLN A 152 3.11 -6.50 -2.84
C GLN A 152 2.63 -7.68 -2.00
N GLU A 153 3.36 -8.79 -2.07
CA GLU A 153 3.20 -9.91 -1.15
C GLU A 153 4.47 -10.04 -0.29
N ILE A 154 4.33 -9.97 1.04
CA ILE A 154 5.43 -10.19 1.98
C ILE A 154 5.06 -11.35 2.90
N ASN A 155 5.88 -12.42 2.88
CA ASN A 155 5.66 -13.60 3.71
C ASN A 155 4.26 -14.24 3.56
N GLY A 156 3.70 -14.23 2.35
CA GLY A 156 2.36 -14.76 2.08
C GLY A 156 1.20 -13.82 2.43
N LEU A 157 1.49 -12.59 2.86
CA LEU A 157 0.49 -11.57 3.18
C LEU A 157 0.52 -10.48 2.12
N LYS A 158 -0.66 -10.11 1.61
CA LYS A 158 -0.81 -8.95 0.74
C LYS A 158 -0.65 -7.66 1.53
N VAL A 159 0.03 -6.69 0.94
CA VAL A 159 0.05 -5.31 1.43
C VAL A 159 -1.04 -4.54 0.71
N TYR A 160 -2.08 -4.16 1.44
CA TYR A 160 -3.22 -3.43 0.94
C TYR A 160 -2.79 -2.11 0.28
N ASP A 161 -3.33 -1.84 -0.91
CA ASP A 161 -3.12 -0.60 -1.66
C ASP A 161 -1.65 -0.33 -2.01
N SER A 162 -0.88 -1.40 -2.26
CA SER A 162 0.54 -1.33 -2.68
C SER A 162 0.73 -1.61 -4.18
N THR A 163 -0.34 -1.46 -4.98
CA THR A 163 -0.22 -1.60 -6.44
C THR A 163 0.71 -0.54 -7.00
N ILE A 164 1.44 -0.88 -8.07
CA ILE A 164 2.30 0.07 -8.78
C ILE A 164 1.68 0.33 -10.15
N THR A 165 1.28 1.58 -10.39
CA THR A 165 0.77 2.04 -11.69
C THR A 165 1.88 2.74 -12.47
N VAL A 166 2.09 2.33 -13.70
CA VAL A 166 3.08 2.91 -14.61
C VAL A 166 2.40 3.40 -15.88
N ILE A 167 2.67 4.64 -16.28
CA ILE A 167 2.18 5.20 -17.55
C ILE A 167 3.35 5.44 -18.48
N VAL A 168 3.21 4.94 -19.71
CA VAL A 168 4.25 4.96 -20.75
C VAL A 168 3.70 5.65 -21.98
N ASP A 169 4.46 6.62 -22.51
CA ASP A 169 4.19 7.26 -23.79
C ASP A 169 5.33 7.00 -24.80
N ALA A 170 5.26 7.61 -25.98
CA ALA A 170 6.29 7.41 -27.01
C ALA A 170 7.70 7.95 -26.66
N LYS A 171 7.86 8.70 -25.56
CA LYS A 171 9.16 9.11 -25.02
C LYS A 171 9.64 8.19 -23.89
N GLY A 172 8.85 7.18 -23.50
CA GLY A 172 9.16 6.24 -22.44
C GLY A 172 8.23 6.37 -21.24
N VAL A 173 8.67 5.87 -20.08
CA VAL A 173 7.90 5.93 -18.84
C VAL A 173 7.80 7.37 -18.38
N ASN A 174 6.56 7.86 -18.25
CA ASN A 174 6.30 9.21 -17.80
C ASN A 174 5.74 9.29 -16.38
N ARG A 175 5.17 8.21 -15.84
CA ARG A 175 4.69 8.16 -14.45
C ARG A 175 4.91 6.78 -13.86
N ILE A 176 5.27 6.78 -12.59
CA ILE A 176 5.27 5.63 -11.67
C ILE A 176 4.56 6.07 -10.39
N TRP A 177 3.47 5.41 -10.01
CA TRP A 177 2.68 5.71 -8.83
C TRP A 177 2.51 4.46 -7.97
N GLY A 178 2.66 4.60 -6.67
CA GLY A 178 2.69 3.49 -5.74
C GLY A 178 4.10 2.96 -5.55
N ASN A 179 4.27 2.15 -4.51
CA ASN A 179 5.56 1.61 -4.08
C ASN A 179 5.33 0.32 -3.27
N TRP A 180 6.40 -0.43 -3.12
CA TRP A 180 6.52 -1.56 -2.20
C TRP A 180 7.40 -1.19 -1.01
N TYR A 181 7.32 -1.97 0.06
CA TYR A 181 8.02 -1.73 1.30
C TYR A 181 9.07 -2.82 1.55
N SER A 182 10.30 -2.42 1.89
CA SER A 182 11.46 -3.33 1.97
C SER A 182 11.49 -4.18 3.25
N GLU A 183 11.06 -3.64 4.38
CA GLU A 183 11.12 -4.33 5.68
C GLU A 183 9.75 -4.35 6.36
N LEU A 184 9.32 -5.53 6.79
CA LEU A 184 8.08 -5.71 7.53
C LEU A 184 8.31 -6.61 8.74
N TYR A 185 8.06 -6.07 9.92
CA TYR A 185 8.07 -6.81 11.15
C TYR A 185 6.63 -7.15 11.53
N LEU A 186 6.32 -8.44 11.53
CA LEU A 186 4.99 -8.94 11.86
C LEU A 186 4.96 -9.50 13.27
N PRO A 187 3.92 -9.22 14.07
CA PRO A 187 3.72 -9.91 15.33
C PRO A 187 3.44 -11.39 15.06
N ALA A 188 4.09 -12.27 15.82
CA ALA A 188 3.94 -13.71 15.66
C ALA A 188 2.50 -14.21 15.90
N ARG A 189 1.70 -13.45 16.66
CA ARG A 189 0.30 -13.78 16.99
C ARG A 189 -0.56 -12.53 16.93
N ALA A 190 -1.82 -12.70 16.56
CA ALA A 190 -2.83 -11.69 16.78
C ALA A 190 -3.22 -11.69 18.26
N ASN A 191 -3.39 -10.50 18.84
CA ASN A 191 -3.96 -10.33 20.18
C ASN A 191 -5.47 -10.16 20.12
N VAL A 192 -5.99 -9.67 18.99
CA VAL A 192 -7.41 -9.46 18.73
C VAL A 192 -7.82 -10.31 17.53
N LEU A 193 -8.83 -11.16 17.73
CA LEU A 193 -9.36 -12.05 16.70
C LEU A 193 -10.47 -11.38 15.87
N PRO A 194 -10.77 -11.89 14.66
CA PRO A 194 -11.78 -11.28 13.79
C PRO A 194 -13.17 -11.13 14.42
N ASP A 195 -13.60 -12.10 15.24
CA ASP A 195 -14.87 -12.08 15.95
C ASP A 195 -14.96 -10.94 16.97
N GLU A 196 -13.87 -10.66 17.70
CA GLU A 196 -13.79 -9.52 18.62
C GLU A 196 -13.89 -8.18 17.88
N ILE A 197 -13.34 -8.09 16.65
CA ILE A 197 -13.49 -6.89 15.81
C ILE A 197 -14.94 -6.75 15.34
N VAL A 198 -15.58 -7.84 14.91
CA VAL A 198 -16.98 -7.81 14.47
C VAL A 198 -17.91 -7.34 15.59
N GLU A 199 -17.71 -7.81 16.82
CA GLU A 199 -18.47 -7.33 17.98
C GLU A 199 -18.30 -5.83 18.21
N ASN A 200 -17.10 -5.28 17.95
CA ASN A 200 -16.84 -3.85 18.06
C ASN A 200 -17.48 -3.05 16.92
N LEU A 201 -17.52 -3.60 15.71
CA LEU A 201 -18.08 -2.95 14.53
C LEU A 201 -19.62 -2.94 14.52
N ASP A 202 -20.26 -3.88 15.22
CA ASP A 202 -21.72 -4.03 15.21
C ASP A 202 -22.45 -2.74 15.61
N GLY A 203 -23.39 -2.30 14.78
CA GLY A 203 -24.18 -1.09 14.99
C GLY A 203 -23.42 0.23 14.75
N GLN A 204 -22.12 0.20 14.41
CA GLN A 204 -21.42 1.41 13.97
C GLN A 204 -21.96 1.87 12.61
N THR A 205 -21.96 3.18 12.37
CA THR A 205 -22.36 3.75 11.08
C THR A 205 -21.13 4.31 10.38
N ILE A 206 -20.87 3.79 9.19
CA ILE A 206 -19.88 4.31 8.25
C ILE A 206 -20.55 5.41 7.44
N GLU A 207 -19.89 6.56 7.34
CA GLU A 207 -20.30 7.69 6.52
C GLU A 207 -19.23 7.95 5.46
N TRP A 208 -19.65 8.23 4.22
CA TRP A 208 -18.76 8.53 3.09
C TRP A 208 -19.36 9.65 2.24
N ASP A 209 -18.58 10.69 1.95
CA ASP A 209 -18.97 11.80 1.07
C ASP A 209 -18.16 11.71 -0.23
N GLU A 210 -18.85 11.71 -1.36
CA GLU A 210 -18.22 11.77 -2.69
C GLU A 210 -19.07 12.64 -3.62
N ASP A 211 -18.44 13.62 -4.26
CA ASP A 211 -19.09 14.59 -5.16
C ASP A 211 -20.29 15.33 -4.54
N GLY A 212 -20.29 15.51 -3.21
CA GLY A 212 -21.37 16.16 -2.47
C GLY A 212 -22.59 15.26 -2.21
N GLU A 213 -22.48 13.97 -2.51
CA GLU A 213 -23.44 12.95 -2.09
C GLU A 213 -22.91 12.20 -0.87
N GLU A 214 -23.77 12.08 0.15
CA GLU A 214 -23.44 11.40 1.40
C GLU A 214 -24.06 9.99 1.43
N TYR A 215 -23.21 8.99 1.63
CA TYR A 215 -23.55 7.58 1.76
C TYR A 215 -23.37 7.16 3.21
N ARG A 216 -24.35 6.41 3.74
CA ARG A 216 -24.33 5.93 5.12
C ARG A 216 -24.71 4.47 5.19
N HIS A 217 -24.00 3.71 6.02
CA HIS A 217 -24.31 2.31 6.26
C HIS A 217 -24.07 1.94 7.71
N THR A 218 -25.08 1.33 8.33
CA THR A 218 -24.95 0.75 9.67
C THR A 218 -24.52 -0.71 9.54
N ILE A 219 -23.38 -1.03 10.13
CA ILE A 219 -22.81 -2.37 10.08
C ILE A 219 -23.67 -3.32 10.92
N GLU A 220 -24.01 -4.47 10.36
CA GLU A 220 -24.69 -5.57 11.05
C GLU A 220 -23.72 -6.76 11.14
N ALA A 221 -23.33 -7.15 12.36
CA ALA A 221 -22.32 -8.19 12.60
C ALA A 221 -22.65 -9.54 11.95
N ASP A 222 -23.93 -9.90 11.89
CA ASP A 222 -24.40 -11.18 11.31
C ASP A 222 -24.28 -11.23 9.78
N ARG A 223 -23.99 -10.10 9.13
CA ARG A 223 -23.74 -10.01 7.69
C ARG A 223 -22.26 -9.97 7.33
N LEU A 224 -21.37 -9.84 8.30
CA LEU A 224 -19.93 -9.77 8.05
C LEU A 224 -19.34 -11.15 7.85
N LEU A 225 -18.58 -11.30 6.78
CA LEU A 225 -17.72 -12.46 6.57
C LEU A 225 -16.43 -12.26 7.37
N LEU A 226 -16.10 -13.24 8.22
CA LEU A 226 -14.85 -13.21 8.97
C LEU A 226 -13.67 -13.49 8.02
N PRO A 227 -12.64 -12.63 7.99
CA PRO A 227 -11.43 -12.88 7.21
C PRO A 227 -10.71 -14.13 7.70
N ASP A 228 -10.21 -14.93 6.75
CA ASP A 228 -9.40 -16.11 7.00
C ASP A 228 -7.88 -15.83 6.87
N GLN A 229 -7.52 -14.67 6.32
CA GLN A 229 -6.15 -14.22 6.12
C GLN A 229 -5.92 -12.83 6.70
N LYS A 230 -4.67 -12.58 7.07
CA LYS A 230 -4.20 -11.26 7.50
C LYS A 230 -3.85 -10.43 6.27
N THR A 231 -4.01 -9.12 6.38
CA THR A 231 -3.46 -8.16 5.43
C THR A 231 -2.44 -7.28 6.14
N VAL A 232 -1.55 -6.68 5.37
CA VAL A 232 -0.69 -5.58 5.83
C VAL A 232 -1.28 -4.29 5.26
N ILE A 233 -1.13 -3.18 5.98
CA ILE A 233 -1.51 -1.84 5.50
C ILE A 233 -0.47 -0.83 5.96
N ALA A 234 -0.17 0.15 5.09
CA ALA A 234 0.55 1.35 5.47
C ALA A 234 -0.42 2.35 6.11
N PHE A 235 -0.21 2.62 7.39
CA PHE A 235 -1.06 3.47 8.23
C PHE A 235 -0.29 4.73 8.62
N GLU A 236 -0.82 5.90 8.25
CA GLU A 236 -0.25 7.18 8.70
C GLU A 236 -0.66 7.45 10.14
N ASN A 237 0.33 7.41 11.04
CA ASN A 237 0.14 7.75 12.44
C ASN A 237 0.43 9.25 12.63
N GLU A 238 -0.62 10.06 12.55
CA GLU A 238 -0.52 11.52 12.68
C GLU A 238 0.07 11.96 14.03
N ASP A 239 -0.19 11.22 15.12
CA ASP A 239 0.31 11.55 16.45
C ASP A 239 1.84 11.40 16.56
N LEU A 240 2.41 10.46 15.79
CA LEU A 240 3.85 10.18 15.78
C LEU A 240 4.56 10.77 14.56
N ASP A 241 3.83 11.31 13.60
CA ASP A 241 4.31 11.83 12.33
C ASP A 241 5.10 10.79 11.51
N LYS A 242 4.58 9.55 11.47
CA LYS A 242 5.24 8.39 10.84
C LYS A 242 4.28 7.55 10.02
N LEU A 243 4.81 6.85 9.02
CA LEU A 243 4.10 5.77 8.35
C LEU A 243 4.40 4.46 9.08
N GLU A 244 3.36 3.73 9.45
CA GLU A 244 3.48 2.46 10.16
C GLU A 244 2.94 1.32 9.29
N LEU A 245 3.75 0.28 9.07
CA LEU A 245 3.25 -0.95 8.44
C LEU A 245 2.64 -1.84 9.51
N ARG A 246 1.31 -1.96 9.45
CA ARG A 246 0.52 -2.67 10.44
C ARG A 246 -0.14 -3.89 9.82
N ALA A 247 -0.27 -4.94 10.62
CA ALA A 247 -0.99 -6.14 10.22
C ALA A 247 -2.40 -6.09 10.78
N GLY A 248 -3.38 -6.44 9.95
CA GLY A 248 -4.78 -6.31 10.29
C GLY A 248 -5.68 -7.35 9.63
N TRP A 249 -6.94 -7.29 10.04
CA TRP A 249 -8.05 -8.06 9.52
C TRP A 249 -8.82 -7.19 8.53
N LYS A 250 -8.98 -7.67 7.29
CA LYS A 250 -9.71 -6.97 6.22
C LYS A 250 -11.15 -7.49 6.19
N PHE A 251 -12.11 -6.63 6.50
CA PHE A 251 -13.54 -6.91 6.41
C PHE A 251 -14.12 -6.24 5.18
N GLU A 252 -14.90 -6.98 4.42
CA GLU A 252 -15.64 -6.47 3.27
C GLU A 252 -17.12 -6.37 3.65
N ILE A 253 -17.67 -5.16 3.56
CA ILE A 253 -19.03 -4.82 3.96
C ILE A 253 -19.80 -4.45 2.70
N GLU A 254 -20.50 -5.43 2.13
CA GLU A 254 -21.23 -5.23 0.88
C GLU A 254 -22.49 -4.37 1.08
N ASP A 255 -22.68 -3.38 0.22
CA ASP A 255 -23.92 -2.62 0.12
C ASP A 255 -24.23 -2.29 -1.35
N GLN A 256 -25.32 -2.86 -1.85
CA GLN A 256 -25.76 -2.67 -3.23
C GLN A 256 -26.40 -1.30 -3.46
N ASN A 257 -26.65 -0.51 -2.39
CA ASN A 257 -27.24 0.82 -2.49
C ASN A 257 -26.20 1.91 -2.72
N VAL A 258 -24.90 1.60 -2.65
CA VAL A 258 -23.82 2.55 -2.94
C VAL A 258 -23.17 2.23 -4.29
N PRO A 259 -22.76 3.24 -5.08
CA PRO A 259 -22.25 3.04 -6.44
C PRO A 259 -20.94 2.25 -6.49
N PHE A 260 -20.21 2.20 -5.38
CA PHE A 260 -18.94 1.47 -5.24
C PHE A 260 -19.11 0.10 -4.54
N GLY A 261 -20.34 -0.37 -4.33
CA GLY A 261 -20.66 -1.75 -3.92
C GLY A 261 -20.45 -2.10 -2.44
N GLY A 262 -19.82 -1.23 -1.64
CA GLY A 262 -19.63 -1.46 -0.20
C GLY A 262 -18.34 -0.85 0.34
N TRP A 263 -17.98 -1.19 1.58
CA TRP A 263 -16.78 -0.69 2.24
C TRP A 263 -15.78 -1.79 2.59
N THR A 264 -14.50 -1.45 2.53
CA THR A 264 -13.43 -2.22 3.11
C THR A 264 -13.06 -1.60 4.46
N VAL A 265 -13.06 -2.38 5.53
CA VAL A 265 -12.60 -1.96 6.85
C VAL A 265 -11.39 -2.79 7.23
N ILE A 266 -10.28 -2.16 7.59
CA ILE A 266 -9.07 -2.83 8.06
C ILE A 266 -8.86 -2.47 9.52
N ALA A 267 -8.83 -3.49 10.37
CA ALA A 267 -8.61 -3.34 11.81
C ALA A 267 -7.29 -3.98 12.26
N ASP A 268 -6.55 -3.32 13.14
CA ASP A 268 -5.26 -3.79 13.65
C ASP A 268 -5.41 -5.08 14.49
N MET A 269 -4.60 -6.10 14.21
CA MET A 269 -4.72 -7.40 14.90
C MET A 269 -4.07 -7.43 16.30
N VAL A 270 -3.40 -6.36 16.71
CA VAL A 270 -2.69 -6.22 17.99
C VAL A 270 -3.51 -5.43 19.01
N ASP A 271 -4.14 -4.33 18.59
CA ASP A 271 -4.93 -3.46 19.49
C ASP A 271 -6.39 -3.25 19.07
N GLY A 272 -6.81 -3.76 17.91
CA GLY A 272 -8.20 -3.73 17.46
C GLY A 272 -8.68 -2.38 16.96
N ARG A 273 -7.80 -1.37 16.83
CA ARG A 273 -8.19 -0.08 16.27
C ARG A 273 -8.54 -0.22 14.79
N ILE A 274 -9.45 0.62 14.29
CA ILE A 274 -9.69 0.74 12.84
C ILE A 274 -8.55 1.54 12.23
N LEU A 275 -7.84 0.92 11.28
CA LEU A 275 -6.72 1.52 10.55
C LEU A 275 -7.17 2.23 9.29
N LYS A 276 -8.18 1.68 8.61
CA LYS A 276 -8.71 2.23 7.38
C LYS A 276 -10.18 1.86 7.19
N VAL A 277 -10.94 2.82 6.68
CA VAL A 277 -12.22 2.59 6.02
C VAL A 277 -12.09 3.12 4.60
N ASP A 278 -12.46 2.32 3.62
CA ASP A 278 -12.30 2.64 2.21
C ASP A 278 -13.45 2.06 1.38
N LYS A 279 -13.55 2.45 0.12
CA LYS A 279 -14.48 1.84 -0.84
C LYS A 279 -14.02 0.43 -1.20
N MET A 280 -14.97 -0.48 -1.43
CA MET A 280 -14.66 -1.78 -2.02
C MET A 280 -14.21 -1.60 -3.48
N ILE A 281 -12.91 -1.65 -3.72
CA ILE A 281 -12.37 -1.74 -5.08
C ILE A 281 -12.53 -3.19 -5.54
N ARG A 282 -13.62 -3.48 -6.24
CA ARG A 282 -13.76 -4.78 -6.91
C ARG A 282 -12.75 -4.83 -8.05
N SER A 283 -11.70 -5.65 -7.91
CA SER A 283 -10.86 -6.02 -9.04
C SER A 283 -11.77 -6.60 -10.11
N ASN A 284 -11.80 -5.99 -11.30
CA ASN A 284 -12.51 -6.60 -12.41
C ASN A 284 -11.79 -7.92 -12.74
N ASP A 285 -12.39 -9.06 -12.39
CA ASP A 285 -12.03 -10.37 -12.94
C ASP A 285 -12.28 -10.33 -14.46
N PHE A 286 -11.33 -9.81 -15.23
CA PHE A 286 -11.29 -10.03 -16.67
C PHE A 286 -10.58 -11.36 -16.95
N GLY A 287 -11.23 -12.43 -16.49
CA GLY A 287 -10.98 -13.79 -16.94
C GLY A 287 -11.76 -14.07 -18.24
N SER A 288 -11.01 -14.43 -19.28
CA SER A 288 -11.45 -15.25 -20.42
C SER A 288 -12.68 -14.77 -21.22
N THR A 289 -12.44 -14.06 -22.33
CA THR A 289 -13.27 -14.26 -23.53
C THR A 289 -12.73 -15.46 -24.32
N ASP A 290 -12.82 -16.65 -23.71
CA ASP A 290 -12.95 -17.88 -24.50
C ASP A 290 -14.45 -18.04 -24.80
N GLY A 291 -14.82 -17.83 -26.05
CA GLY A 291 -16.22 -17.82 -26.47
C GLY A 291 -16.38 -17.74 -27.97
N GLY A 292 -15.93 -18.79 -28.67
CA GLY A 292 -16.19 -18.99 -30.09
C GLY A 292 -17.69 -19.04 -30.42
N GLY A 293 -17.98 -18.57 -31.62
CA GLY A 293 -19.24 -18.68 -32.36
C GLY A 293 -19.04 -18.15 -33.77
#